data_AF-A0A136KZ34-F1
#
_entry.id   AF-A0A136KZ34-F1
#
_cell.length_a   1.000
_cell.length_b   1.000
_cell.length_c   1.000
_cell.angle_alpha   90.00
_cell.angle_beta   90.00
_cell.angle_gamma   90.00
#
_symmetry.space_group_name_H-M   'P 1'
#
loop_
_entity.id
_entity.type
_entity.pdbx_description
1 polymer ?
#
loop_
_entity_poly.entity_id
_entity_poly.type
_entity_poly.pdbx_seq_one_letter_code
_entity_poly.pdbx_strand_id
1 'polypeptide(L)'
;MPSKRFFPYIALAVGITALSLSAMFVRWADAPGPVTAFYRVLISTVLFIPFFIQRQKTSAPLQINWAWLPLLAGFFTALDFATWNTGVKFTTAAKATLLGNTSPLWVALIALLFLQEKLRGSFWLGLLLSLLGATLVVGANFTEDLTINIGDVLASAAAIFYALYQLTTQRGRKFLDPFRYTWLVGLSATISLFIINLVLGNPFTGYTQNTWLVFLATAIVSQMIGYLSISYALGHLPASIVSPTLIGQPILTAVLAIPLLNEIPTLMQCLGGVIALIGIFIVNRSHQSTIQEEIPNA
;
A
#
# COMPACT_ATOMS: atom_id res chain seq x y z
N MET A 1 -1.25 9.53 29.02
CA MET A 1 -0.55 9.81 27.74
C MET A 1 -0.62 8.55 26.89
N PRO A 2 -1.04 8.59 25.61
CA PRO A 2 -1.04 7.40 24.78
C PRO A 2 0.37 6.82 24.74
N SER A 3 0.52 5.52 24.96
CA SER A 3 1.83 4.86 24.91
C SER A 3 2.45 5.10 23.52
N LYS A 4 3.79 5.15 23.41
CA LYS A 4 4.51 5.32 22.12
C LYS A 4 4.09 4.32 21.03
N ARG A 5 3.36 3.25 21.41
CA ARG A 5 2.80 2.23 20.52
C ARG A 5 1.48 2.63 19.85
N PHE A 6 0.78 3.66 20.32
CA PHE A 6 -0.53 4.06 19.78
C PHE A 6 -0.42 4.87 18.48
N PHE A 7 0.55 5.78 18.38
CA PHE A 7 0.72 6.66 17.22
C PHE A 7 0.92 5.94 15.88
N PRO A 8 1.71 4.84 15.80
CA PRO A 8 1.82 4.08 14.55
C PRO A 8 0.50 3.49 14.05
N TYR A 9 -0.39 3.07 14.95
CA TYR A 9 -1.73 2.57 14.58
C TYR A 9 -2.66 3.69 14.15
N ILE A 10 -2.57 4.89 14.74
CA ILE A 10 -3.29 6.07 14.23
C ILE A 10 -2.82 6.37 12.81
N ALA A 11 -1.51 6.42 12.58
CA ALA A 11 -0.96 6.65 11.25
C ALA A 11 -1.46 5.57 10.27
N LEU A 12 -1.44 4.30 10.67
CA LEU A 12 -1.98 3.21 9.86
C LEU A 12 -3.46 3.40 9.51
N ALA A 13 -4.30 3.80 10.46
CA ALA A 13 -5.72 4.09 10.23
C ALA A 13 -5.95 5.30 9.29
N VAL A 14 -5.15 6.36 9.45
CA VAL A 14 -5.16 7.52 8.54
C VAL A 14 -4.74 7.09 7.13
N GLY A 15 -3.69 6.26 7.03
CA GLY A 15 -3.21 5.70 5.78
C GLY A 15 -4.28 4.88 5.08
N ILE A 16 -4.92 3.94 5.78
CA ILE A 16 -5.99 3.10 5.23
C ILE A 16 -7.17 3.95 4.76
N THR A 17 -7.60 4.94 5.54
CA THR A 17 -8.68 5.85 5.16
C THR A 17 -8.34 6.63 3.88
N ALA A 18 -7.14 7.23 3.83
CA ALA A 18 -6.70 8.02 2.67
C ALA A 18 -6.51 7.16 1.40
N LEU A 19 -6.03 5.92 1.55
CA LEU A 19 -5.86 4.98 0.44
C LEU A 19 -7.19 4.39 -0.03
N SER A 20 -8.18 4.22 0.85
CA SER A 20 -9.52 3.74 0.50
C SER A 20 -10.23 4.68 -0.49
N LEU A 21 -9.99 5.99 -0.36
CA LEU A 21 -10.50 6.99 -1.31
C LEU A 21 -9.80 6.94 -2.68
N SER A 22 -8.62 6.31 -2.79
CA SER A 22 -7.86 6.24 -4.04
C SER A 22 -8.61 5.54 -5.16
N ALA A 23 -9.41 4.51 -4.85
CA ALA A 23 -10.17 3.77 -5.87
C ALA A 23 -11.21 4.64 -6.57
N MET A 24 -11.85 5.55 -5.82
CA MET A 24 -12.83 6.50 -6.36
C MET A 24 -12.17 7.50 -7.32
N PHE A 25 -11.03 8.05 -6.93
CA PHE A 25 -10.28 8.98 -7.78
C PHE A 25 -9.82 8.34 -9.09
N VAL A 26 -9.35 7.09 -9.06
CA VAL A 26 -8.92 6.39 -10.28
C VAL A 26 -10.08 6.26 -11.28
N ARG A 27 -11.31 6.02 -10.82
CA ARG A 27 -12.51 5.97 -11.69
C ARG A 27 -12.81 7.33 -12.33
N TRP A 28 -12.46 8.44 -11.69
CA TRP A 28 -12.70 9.80 -12.20
C TRP A 28 -11.56 10.38 -13.04
N ALA A 29 -10.38 9.75 -13.05
CA ALA A 29 -9.19 10.31 -13.69
C ALA A 29 -9.27 10.33 -15.23
N ASP A 30 -10.04 9.41 -15.85
CA ASP A 30 -10.13 9.25 -17.31
C ASP A 30 -8.77 9.33 -18.02
N ALA A 31 -7.78 8.60 -17.47
CA ALA A 31 -6.42 8.56 -17.97
C ALA A 31 -5.83 7.15 -17.79
N PRO A 32 -4.82 6.75 -18.59
CA PRO A 32 -4.14 5.47 -18.41
C PRO A 32 -3.59 5.33 -16.99
N GLY A 33 -3.86 4.20 -16.34
CA GLY A 33 -3.46 3.97 -14.95
C GLY A 33 -1.99 4.26 -14.63
N PRO A 34 -1.00 3.84 -15.45
CA PRO A 34 0.41 4.19 -15.23
C PRO A 34 0.69 5.71 -15.32
N VAL A 35 -0.08 6.47 -16.12
CA VAL A 35 0.02 7.94 -16.21
C VAL A 35 -0.59 8.59 -14.97
N THR A 36 -1.75 8.11 -14.53
CA THR A 36 -2.37 8.55 -13.26
C THR A 36 -1.44 8.32 -12.08
N ALA A 37 -0.79 7.15 -12.03
CA ALA A 37 0.22 6.85 -11.02
C ALA A 37 1.43 7.78 -11.11
N PHE A 38 1.93 8.06 -12.32
CA PHE A 38 3.04 8.99 -12.55
C PHE A 38 2.73 10.39 -12.02
N TYR A 39 1.61 10.99 -12.44
CA TYR A 39 1.25 12.34 -12.01
C TYR A 39 0.94 12.41 -10.51
N ARG A 40 0.26 11.40 -9.96
CA ARG A 40 0.04 11.28 -8.52
C ARG A 40 1.34 11.36 -7.73
N VAL A 41 2.35 10.60 -8.14
CA VAL A 41 3.65 10.53 -7.44
C VAL A 41 4.49 11.78 -7.72
N LEU A 42 4.53 12.26 -8.95
CA LEU A 42 5.26 13.48 -9.34
C LEU A 42 4.77 14.69 -8.55
N ILE A 43 3.47 14.96 -8.57
CA ILE A 43 2.88 16.11 -7.89
C ILE A 43 3.15 16.00 -6.38
N SER A 44 2.95 14.83 -5.78
CA SER A 44 3.24 14.62 -4.36
C SER A 44 4.72 14.85 -4.03
N THR A 45 5.63 14.37 -4.87
CA THR A 45 7.09 14.57 -4.69
C THR A 45 7.47 16.04 -4.75
N VAL A 46 6.86 16.80 -5.66
CA VAL A 46 7.04 18.26 -5.75
C VAL A 46 6.48 18.95 -4.49
N LEU A 47 5.29 18.57 -4.04
CA LEU A 47 4.68 19.13 -2.83
C LEU A 47 5.48 18.80 -1.54
N PHE A 48 6.26 17.72 -1.54
CA PHE A 48 7.14 17.36 -0.42
C PHE A 48 8.46 18.15 -0.35
N ILE A 49 8.86 18.87 -1.41
CA ILE A 49 10.10 19.66 -1.45
C ILE A 49 10.28 20.57 -0.23
N PRO A 50 9.32 21.42 0.19
CA PRO A 50 9.50 22.29 1.35
C PRO A 50 9.78 21.52 2.64
N PHE A 51 9.11 20.38 2.85
CA PHE A 51 9.33 19.51 4.02
C PHE A 51 10.71 18.85 3.98
N PHE A 52 11.16 18.42 2.80
CA PHE A 52 12.51 17.88 2.61
C PHE A 52 13.59 18.92 2.95
N ILE A 53 13.48 20.14 2.40
CA ILE A 53 14.41 21.24 2.65
C ILE A 53 14.43 21.61 4.14
N GLN A 54 13.26 21.72 4.77
CA GLN A 54 13.15 22.04 6.20
C GLN A 54 13.84 20.96 7.05
N ARG A 55 13.67 19.68 6.71
CA ARG A 55 14.33 18.57 7.40
C ARG A 55 15.83 18.56 7.17
N GLN A 56 16.31 18.93 5.99
CA GLN A 56 17.75 19.05 5.72
C GLN A 56 18.42 20.09 6.63
N LYS A 57 17.71 21.17 6.99
CA LYS A 57 18.20 22.22 7.89
C LYS A 57 18.11 21.87 9.38
N THR A 58 17.10 21.11 9.78
CA THR A 58 16.72 20.92 11.21
C THR A 58 17.12 19.57 11.78
N SER A 59 17.48 18.60 10.95
CA SER A 59 17.81 17.23 11.37
C SER A 59 19.23 16.88 10.96
N ALA A 60 19.82 15.86 11.61
CA ALA A 60 21.16 15.36 11.27
C ALA A 60 21.33 15.14 9.76
N PRO A 61 22.54 15.28 9.20
CA PRO A 61 22.80 15.08 7.77
C PRO A 61 22.22 13.75 7.25
N LEU A 62 21.82 13.74 5.99
CA LEU A 62 21.32 12.52 5.34
C LEU A 62 22.40 11.44 5.41
N GLN A 63 22.05 10.28 5.97
CA GLN A 63 22.95 9.12 5.96
C GLN A 63 22.97 8.51 4.56
N ILE A 64 23.84 9.04 3.70
CA ILE A 64 23.89 8.69 2.26
C ILE A 64 24.05 7.19 2.02
N ASN A 65 24.75 6.47 2.93
CA ASN A 65 24.93 5.02 2.87
C ASN A 65 23.62 4.22 2.91
N TRP A 66 22.53 4.82 3.38
CA TRP A 66 21.19 4.21 3.43
C TRP A 66 20.22 4.80 2.40
N ALA A 67 20.65 5.75 1.57
CA ALA A 67 19.81 6.40 0.57
C ALA A 67 19.40 5.45 -0.57
N TRP A 68 20.11 4.34 -0.77
CA TRP A 68 19.70 3.32 -1.74
C TRP A 68 18.39 2.61 -1.36
N LEU A 69 18.04 2.53 -0.06
CA LEU A 69 16.80 1.90 0.40
C LEU A 69 15.53 2.62 -0.08
N PRO A 70 15.35 3.94 0.13
CA PRO A 70 14.19 4.64 -0.42
C PRO A 70 14.19 4.68 -1.95
N LEU A 71 15.36 4.74 -2.59
CA LEU A 71 15.43 4.69 -4.06
C LEU A 71 14.94 3.32 -4.59
N LEU A 72 15.36 2.23 -3.96
CA LEU A 72 14.91 0.89 -4.29
C LEU A 72 13.41 0.70 -4.00
N ALA A 73 12.93 1.22 -2.86
CA ALA A 73 11.52 1.21 -2.52
C ALA A 73 10.68 1.98 -3.56
N GLY A 74 11.15 3.14 -4.03
CA GLY A 74 10.48 3.90 -5.10
C GLY A 74 10.46 3.16 -6.44
N PHE A 75 11.53 2.44 -6.78
CA PHE A 75 11.55 1.57 -7.96
C PHE A 75 10.49 0.45 -7.86
N PHE A 76 10.40 -0.23 -6.71
CA PHE A 76 9.35 -1.22 -6.47
C PHE A 76 7.94 -0.63 -6.50
N THR A 77 7.73 0.56 -5.93
CA THR A 77 6.45 1.28 -6.04
C THR A 77 6.06 1.57 -7.49
N ALA A 78 7.02 1.93 -8.34
CA ALA A 78 6.75 2.15 -9.76
C ALA A 78 6.36 0.85 -10.49
N LEU A 79 7.07 -0.25 -10.22
CA LEU A 79 6.76 -1.56 -10.79
C LEU A 79 5.40 -2.08 -10.32
N ASP A 80 5.07 -1.93 -9.03
CA ASP A 80 3.76 -2.23 -8.46
C ASP A 80 2.66 -1.49 -9.24
N PHE A 81 2.73 -0.15 -9.30
CA PHE A 81 1.70 0.62 -10.02
C PHE A 81 1.65 0.26 -11.50
N ALA A 82 2.77 0.09 -12.18
CA ALA A 82 2.78 -0.25 -13.59
C ALA A 82 2.14 -1.61 -13.87
N THR A 83 2.55 -2.64 -13.13
CA THR A 83 2.04 -4.01 -13.31
C THR A 83 0.58 -4.12 -12.89
N TRP A 84 0.17 -3.54 -11.77
CA TRP A 84 -1.23 -3.57 -11.34
C TRP A 84 -2.15 -2.84 -12.33
N ASN A 85 -1.82 -1.59 -12.69
CA ASN A 85 -2.66 -0.81 -13.59
C ASN A 85 -2.72 -1.41 -15.00
N THR A 86 -1.65 -2.08 -15.44
CA THR A 86 -1.65 -2.80 -16.71
C THR A 86 -2.46 -4.09 -16.59
N GLY A 87 -2.32 -4.84 -15.49
CA GLY A 87 -3.01 -6.10 -15.24
C GLY A 87 -4.53 -5.94 -15.24
N VAL A 88 -5.04 -4.88 -14.61
CA VAL A 88 -6.48 -4.52 -14.58
C VAL A 88 -7.09 -4.29 -15.98
N LYS A 89 -6.27 -4.07 -17.03
CA LYS A 89 -6.77 -4.00 -18.41
C LYS A 89 -7.02 -5.37 -19.05
N PHE A 90 -6.37 -6.41 -18.54
CA PHE A 90 -6.41 -7.77 -19.08
C PHE A 90 -7.19 -8.75 -18.19
N THR A 91 -7.56 -8.33 -16.99
CA THR A 91 -8.37 -9.09 -16.04
C THR A 91 -9.38 -8.17 -15.35
N THR A 92 -10.29 -8.70 -14.54
CA THR A 92 -11.26 -7.86 -13.83
C THR A 92 -10.60 -7.09 -12.69
N ALA A 93 -11.07 -5.88 -12.41
CA ALA A 93 -10.57 -5.09 -11.28
C ALA A 93 -10.72 -5.85 -9.94
N ALA A 94 -11.78 -6.64 -9.79
CA ALA A 94 -11.99 -7.51 -8.64
C ALA A 94 -10.89 -8.58 -8.51
N LYS A 95 -10.62 -9.35 -9.59
CA LYS A 95 -9.58 -10.39 -9.59
C LYS A 95 -8.19 -9.81 -9.37
N ALA A 96 -7.86 -8.70 -10.04
CA ALA A 96 -6.58 -7.99 -9.84
C ALA A 96 -6.41 -7.46 -8.39
N THR A 97 -7.48 -6.95 -7.78
CA THR A 97 -7.45 -6.49 -6.38
C THR A 97 -7.21 -7.64 -5.42
N LEU A 98 -7.81 -8.81 -5.65
CA LEU A 98 -7.58 -9.98 -4.80
C LEU A 98 -6.17 -10.54 -4.91
N LEU A 99 -5.62 -10.59 -6.13
CA LEU A 99 -4.23 -10.95 -6.33
C LEU A 99 -3.30 -9.92 -5.68
N GLY A 100 -3.59 -8.63 -5.77
CA GLY A 100 -2.88 -7.57 -5.05
C GLY A 100 -2.94 -7.71 -3.52
N ASN A 101 -4.10 -8.12 -2.99
CA ASN A 101 -4.31 -8.36 -1.56
C ASN A 101 -3.51 -9.56 -1.03
N THR A 102 -2.87 -10.36 -1.90
CA THR A 102 -1.91 -11.39 -1.46
C THR A 102 -0.55 -10.81 -1.05
N SER A 103 -0.32 -9.49 -1.20
CA SER A 103 0.92 -8.84 -0.75
C SER A 103 1.35 -9.18 0.68
N PRO A 104 0.45 -9.33 1.69
CA PRO A 104 0.88 -9.67 3.04
C PRO A 104 1.42 -11.09 3.17
N LEU A 105 1.02 -12.02 2.29
CA LEU A 105 1.63 -13.35 2.20
C LEU A 105 3.08 -13.24 1.75
N TRP A 106 3.35 -12.44 0.71
CA TRP A 106 4.71 -12.19 0.24
C TRP A 106 5.55 -11.47 1.28
N VAL A 107 4.99 -10.47 1.98
CA VAL A 107 5.66 -9.82 3.10
C VAL A 107 6.04 -10.82 4.18
N ALA A 108 5.11 -11.69 4.60
CA ALA A 108 5.35 -12.70 5.61
C ALA A 108 6.44 -13.70 5.20
N LEU A 109 6.37 -14.23 3.98
CA LEU A 109 7.35 -15.20 3.46
C LEU A 109 8.74 -14.58 3.35
N ILE A 110 8.87 -13.38 2.79
CA ILE A 110 10.15 -12.71 2.63
C ILE A 110 10.71 -12.28 4.00
N ALA A 111 9.87 -11.80 4.92
CA ALA A 111 10.28 -11.45 6.28
C ALA A 111 10.78 -12.69 7.05
N LEU A 112 10.10 -13.83 6.92
CA LEU A 112 10.53 -15.09 7.53
C LEU A 112 11.90 -15.54 6.98
N LEU A 113 12.08 -15.50 5.65
CA LEU A 113 13.29 -16.02 5.00
C LEU A 113 14.50 -15.08 5.10
N PHE A 114 14.31 -13.76 4.94
CA PHE A 114 15.40 -12.79 4.80
C PHE A 114 15.57 -11.85 6.00
N LEU A 115 14.50 -11.60 6.77
CA LEU A 115 14.57 -10.78 7.99
C LEU A 115 14.61 -11.65 9.26
N GLN A 116 14.47 -12.97 9.11
CA GLN A 116 14.45 -13.94 10.22
C GLN A 116 13.38 -13.61 11.27
N GLU A 117 12.27 -12.99 10.84
CA GLU A 117 11.14 -12.70 11.73
C GLU A 117 10.46 -14.01 12.16
N LYS A 118 10.25 -14.18 13.47
CA LYS A 118 9.55 -15.34 14.02
C LYS A 118 8.03 -15.13 13.97
N LEU A 119 7.37 -15.77 13.00
CA LEU A 119 5.92 -15.69 12.81
C LEU A 119 5.23 -16.90 13.45
N ARG A 120 4.36 -16.67 14.45
CA ARG A 120 3.61 -17.72 15.17
C ARG A 120 2.54 -18.37 14.29
N GLY A 121 2.08 -19.57 14.66
CA GLY A 121 0.93 -20.20 13.98
C GLY A 121 -0.33 -19.34 13.99
N SER A 122 -0.55 -18.55 15.05
CA SER A 122 -1.67 -17.59 15.12
C SER A 122 -1.56 -16.47 14.09
N PHE A 123 -0.35 -16.05 13.71
CA PHE A 123 -0.14 -15.08 12.64
C PHE A 123 -0.67 -15.64 11.31
N TRP A 124 -0.31 -16.87 10.96
CA TRP A 124 -0.73 -17.52 9.71
C TRP A 124 -2.25 -17.74 9.67
N LEU A 125 -2.86 -18.13 10.79
CA LEU A 125 -4.32 -18.22 10.89
C LEU A 125 -4.98 -16.87 10.67
N GLY A 126 -4.47 -15.81 11.32
CA GLY A 126 -4.99 -14.46 11.15
C GLY A 126 -4.85 -13.97 9.71
N LEU A 127 -3.69 -14.19 9.08
CA LEU A 127 -3.45 -13.85 7.68
C LEU A 127 -4.41 -14.59 6.74
N LEU A 128 -4.61 -15.89 6.95
CA LEU A 128 -5.55 -16.70 6.17
C LEU A 128 -6.97 -16.13 6.28
N LEU A 129 -7.44 -15.84 7.49
CA LEU A 129 -8.75 -15.24 7.72
C LEU A 129 -8.86 -13.85 7.06
N SER A 130 -7.83 -13.02 7.13
CA SER A 130 -7.80 -11.73 6.45
C SER A 130 -7.95 -11.85 4.94
N LEU A 131 -7.23 -12.79 4.32
CA LEU A 131 -7.30 -13.02 2.87
C LEU A 131 -8.65 -13.60 2.43
N LEU A 132 -9.20 -14.55 3.18
CA LEU A 132 -10.53 -15.12 2.92
C LEU A 132 -11.62 -14.06 3.06
N GLY A 133 -11.58 -13.25 4.11
CA GLY A 133 -12.52 -12.16 4.30
C GLY A 133 -12.42 -11.11 3.19
N ALA A 134 -11.21 -10.72 2.78
CA ALA A 134 -10.99 -9.82 1.64
C ALA A 134 -11.60 -10.37 0.35
N THR A 135 -11.46 -11.68 0.11
CA THR A 135 -12.05 -12.38 -1.03
C THR A 135 -13.56 -12.22 -1.07
N LEU A 136 -14.23 -12.43 0.07
CA LEU A 136 -15.67 -12.26 0.20
C LEU A 136 -16.12 -10.80 0.04
N VAL A 137 -15.33 -9.83 0.53
CA VAL A 137 -15.65 -8.38 0.40
C VAL A 137 -15.56 -7.91 -1.05
N VAL A 138 -14.52 -8.32 -1.78
CA VAL A 138 -14.37 -7.95 -3.18
C VAL A 138 -15.43 -8.63 -4.05
N GLY A 139 -15.98 -9.77 -3.59
CA GLY A 139 -17.11 -10.44 -4.25
C GLY A 139 -16.75 -11.01 -5.61
N ALA A 140 -15.49 -11.41 -5.82
CA ALA A 140 -15.08 -12.02 -7.08
C ALA A 140 -15.67 -13.42 -7.21
N ASN A 141 -16.50 -13.64 -8.23
CA ASN A 141 -16.91 -14.97 -8.67
C ASN A 141 -15.73 -15.64 -9.39
N PHE A 142 -14.82 -16.27 -8.64
CA PHE A 142 -13.71 -17.07 -9.21
C PHE A 142 -14.19 -18.25 -10.09
N THR A 143 -15.48 -18.54 -10.07
CA THR A 143 -16.12 -19.60 -10.84
C THR A 143 -16.41 -19.23 -12.29
N GLU A 144 -16.41 -17.93 -12.64
CA GLU A 144 -16.80 -17.50 -14.00
C GLU A 144 -15.64 -17.57 -15.01
N ASP A 145 -14.37 -17.51 -14.58
CA ASP A 145 -13.19 -17.66 -15.44
C ASP A 145 -11.96 -18.17 -14.68
N LEU A 146 -11.80 -19.50 -14.65
CA LEU A 146 -10.65 -20.19 -14.03
C LEU A 146 -9.35 -20.09 -14.85
N THR A 147 -9.39 -19.52 -16.05
CA THR A 147 -8.19 -19.37 -16.88
C THR A 147 -7.29 -18.28 -16.32
N ILE A 148 -6.01 -18.62 -16.14
CA ILE A 148 -4.97 -17.65 -15.79
C ILE A 148 -4.61 -16.88 -17.05
N ASN A 149 -4.77 -15.56 -17.00
CA ASN A 149 -4.35 -14.66 -18.08
C ASN A 149 -3.14 -13.81 -17.67
N ILE A 150 -2.60 -13.04 -18.62
CA ILE A 150 -1.45 -12.16 -18.36
C ILE A 150 -1.77 -11.09 -17.31
N GLY A 151 -3.02 -10.64 -17.22
CA GLY A 151 -3.46 -9.68 -16.21
C GLY A 151 -3.36 -10.22 -14.79
N ASP A 152 -3.67 -11.49 -14.60
CA ASP A 152 -3.53 -12.18 -13.32
C ASP A 152 -2.05 -12.28 -12.91
N VAL A 153 -1.17 -12.65 -13.84
CA VAL A 153 0.28 -12.70 -13.60
C VAL A 153 0.83 -11.32 -13.21
N LEU A 154 0.40 -10.27 -13.91
CA LEU A 154 0.79 -8.89 -13.61
C LEU A 154 0.26 -8.43 -12.24
N ALA A 155 -0.97 -8.75 -11.89
CA ALA A 155 -1.54 -8.40 -10.59
C ALA A 155 -0.86 -9.15 -9.42
N SER A 156 -0.48 -10.42 -9.63
CA SER A 156 0.35 -11.17 -8.66
C SER A 156 1.75 -10.59 -8.54
N ALA A 157 2.38 -10.19 -9.65
CA ALA A 157 3.67 -9.51 -9.62
C ALA A 157 3.61 -8.18 -8.85
N ALA A 158 2.53 -7.40 -9.02
CA ALA A 158 2.29 -6.19 -8.26
C ALA A 158 2.28 -6.44 -6.75
N ALA A 159 1.63 -7.52 -6.29
CA ALA A 159 1.60 -7.90 -4.89
C ALA A 159 3.00 -8.15 -4.31
N ILE A 160 3.90 -8.75 -5.10
CA ILE A 160 5.31 -8.97 -4.72
C ILE A 160 6.05 -7.64 -4.65
N PHE A 161 5.90 -6.77 -5.66
CA PHE A 161 6.55 -5.46 -5.64
C PHE A 161 6.07 -4.58 -4.49
N TYR A 162 4.79 -4.63 -4.15
CA TYR A 162 4.25 -3.93 -2.98
C TYR A 162 4.83 -4.49 -1.67
N ALA A 163 4.99 -5.80 -1.56
CA ALA A 163 5.66 -6.43 -0.42
C ALA A 163 7.13 -5.98 -0.30
N LEU A 164 7.87 -5.95 -1.41
CA LEU A 164 9.26 -5.48 -1.45
C LEU A 164 9.36 -4.00 -1.07
N TYR A 165 8.45 -3.15 -1.53
CA TYR A 165 8.33 -1.75 -1.09
C TYR A 165 8.16 -1.66 0.44
N GLN A 166 7.25 -2.46 1.01
CA GLN A 166 6.99 -2.40 2.45
C GLN A 166 8.20 -2.85 3.28
N LEU A 167 8.87 -3.93 2.88
CA LEU A 167 10.05 -4.47 3.58
C LEU A 167 11.28 -3.57 3.47
N THR A 168 11.54 -3.01 2.29
CA THR A 168 12.61 -2.02 2.10
C THR A 168 12.33 -0.76 2.91
N THR A 169 11.07 -0.34 2.98
CA THR A 169 10.63 0.79 3.81
C THR A 169 10.76 0.53 5.31
N GLN A 170 10.35 -0.64 5.80
CA GLN A 170 10.59 -1.05 7.18
C GLN A 170 12.07 -0.95 7.57
N ARG A 171 12.98 -1.37 6.67
CA ARG A 171 14.43 -1.29 6.92
C ARG A 171 14.95 0.14 6.83
N GLY A 172 14.60 0.88 5.78
CA GLY A 172 15.13 2.22 5.53
C GLY A 172 14.64 3.27 6.52
N ARG A 173 13.41 3.12 7.04
CA ARG A 173 12.84 4.00 8.07
C ARG A 173 13.53 3.90 9.44
N LYS A 174 14.42 2.91 9.66
CA LYS A 174 15.30 2.85 10.83
C LYS A 174 16.43 3.90 10.78
N PHE A 175 16.83 4.33 9.60
CA PHE A 175 18.00 5.19 9.39
C PHE A 175 17.64 6.59 8.88
N LEU A 176 16.46 6.74 8.28
CA LEU A 176 15.99 7.98 7.68
C LEU A 176 14.74 8.46 8.40
N ASP A 177 14.42 9.76 8.32
CA ASP A 177 13.17 10.33 8.82
C ASP A 177 12.03 10.16 7.78
N PRO A 178 10.75 10.28 8.16
CA PRO A 178 9.65 9.88 7.27
C PRO A 178 9.54 10.81 6.06
N PHE A 179 9.85 12.10 6.23
CA PHE A 179 9.76 13.08 5.16
C PHE A 179 10.86 12.88 4.11
N ARG A 180 12.15 12.74 4.51
CA ARG A 180 13.23 12.48 3.53
C ARG A 180 13.07 11.12 2.88
N TYR A 181 12.68 10.10 3.64
CA TYR A 181 12.44 8.77 3.10
C TYR A 181 11.36 8.80 2.02
N THR A 182 10.19 9.35 2.33
CA THR A 182 9.05 9.39 1.40
C THR A 182 9.33 10.26 0.18
N TRP A 183 10.07 11.37 0.33
CA TRP A 183 10.48 12.18 -0.81
C TRP A 183 11.44 11.44 -1.76
N LEU A 184 12.45 10.73 -1.23
CA LEU A 184 13.38 9.92 -2.05
C LEU A 184 12.68 8.75 -2.74
N VAL A 185 11.71 8.10 -2.06
CA VAL A 185 10.83 7.09 -2.67
C VAL A 185 10.07 7.73 -3.84
N GLY A 186 9.45 8.89 -3.61
CA GLY A 186 8.70 9.63 -4.62
C GLY A 186 9.55 9.98 -5.83
N LEU A 187 10.76 10.50 -5.62
CA LEU A 187 11.71 10.84 -6.69
C LEU A 187 12.04 9.63 -7.57
N SER A 188 12.42 8.50 -6.95
CA SER A 188 12.74 7.28 -7.69
C SER A 188 11.54 6.71 -8.42
N ALA A 189 10.37 6.69 -7.77
CA ALA A 189 9.13 6.22 -8.36
C ALA A 189 8.67 7.09 -9.54
N THR A 190 8.80 8.42 -9.44
CA THR A 190 8.52 9.36 -10.53
C THR A 190 9.41 9.10 -11.74
N ILE A 191 10.73 8.98 -11.55
CA ILE A 191 11.67 8.71 -12.65
C ILE A 191 11.35 7.35 -13.30
N SER A 192 11.13 6.32 -12.48
CA SER A 192 10.82 4.98 -12.96
C SER A 192 9.50 4.93 -13.73
N LEU A 193 8.44 5.55 -13.21
CA LEU A 193 7.15 5.63 -13.89
C LEU A 193 7.21 6.47 -15.17
N PHE A 194 8.04 7.51 -15.22
CA PHE A 194 8.27 8.28 -16.44
C PHE A 194 8.84 7.37 -17.54
N ILE A 195 9.91 6.63 -17.23
CA ILE A 195 10.53 5.68 -18.16
C ILE A 195 9.53 4.60 -18.60
N ILE A 196 8.77 4.03 -17.66
CA ILE A 196 7.76 3.01 -17.97
C ILE A 196 6.69 3.58 -18.91
N ASN A 197 6.17 4.79 -18.66
CA ASN A 197 5.16 5.39 -19.53
C ASN A 197 5.71 5.69 -20.93
N LEU A 198 6.99 6.09 -21.05
CA LEU A 198 7.66 6.24 -22.35
C LEU A 198 7.74 4.90 -23.10
N VAL A 199 8.18 3.83 -22.43
CA VAL A 199 8.28 2.49 -23.04
C VAL A 199 6.91 1.95 -23.46
N LEU A 200 5.86 2.23 -22.69
CA LEU A 200 4.49 1.83 -23.00
C LEU A 200 3.81 2.74 -24.04
N GLY A 201 4.44 3.85 -24.45
CA GLY A 201 3.88 4.80 -25.40
C GLY A 201 2.62 5.53 -24.90
N ASN A 202 2.46 5.69 -23.58
CA ASN A 202 1.31 6.41 -23.04
C ASN A 202 1.47 7.93 -23.26
N PRO A 203 0.40 8.66 -23.64
CA PRO A 203 0.46 10.11 -23.74
C PRO A 203 0.63 10.75 -22.36
N PHE A 204 1.44 11.79 -22.24
CA PHE A 204 1.54 12.58 -21.01
C PHE A 204 0.61 13.81 -21.00
N THR A 205 0.04 14.16 -22.15
CA THR A 205 -0.75 15.38 -22.35
C THR A 205 -2.10 15.06 -22.99
N GLY A 206 -2.97 16.06 -23.08
CA GLY A 206 -4.30 15.91 -23.68
C GLY A 206 -5.41 15.57 -22.69
N TYR A 207 -5.12 15.65 -21.38
CA TYR A 207 -6.09 15.41 -20.33
C TYR A 207 -6.93 16.65 -19.99
N THR A 208 -8.18 16.42 -19.63
CA THR A 208 -9.13 17.48 -19.25
C THR A 208 -8.72 18.16 -17.94
N GLN A 209 -9.27 19.35 -17.68
CA GLN A 209 -9.07 20.04 -16.39
C GLN A 209 -9.51 19.18 -15.19
N ASN A 210 -10.58 18.40 -15.35
CA ASN A 210 -11.07 17.50 -14.30
C ASN A 210 -10.03 16.41 -13.98
N THR A 211 -9.39 15.82 -14.99
CA THR A 211 -8.32 14.83 -14.80
C THR A 211 -7.14 15.42 -14.01
N TRP A 212 -6.73 16.66 -14.29
CA TRP A 212 -5.67 17.34 -13.54
C TRP A 212 -6.04 17.58 -12.07
N LEU A 213 -7.31 17.93 -11.79
CA LEU A 213 -7.81 18.05 -10.42
C LEU A 213 -7.78 16.71 -9.70
N VAL A 214 -8.11 15.61 -10.39
CA VAL A 214 -8.01 14.24 -9.85
C VAL A 214 -6.56 13.86 -9.58
N PHE A 215 -5.61 14.20 -10.47
CA PHE A 215 -4.18 14.00 -10.22
C PHE A 215 -3.71 14.74 -8.98
N LEU A 216 -4.14 15.99 -8.78
CA LEU A 216 -3.82 16.76 -7.58
C LEU A 216 -4.46 16.15 -6.32
N ALA A 217 -5.73 15.77 -6.38
CA ALA A 217 -6.46 15.16 -5.26
C ALA A 217 -5.81 13.84 -4.82
N THR A 218 -5.46 12.96 -5.77
CA THR A 218 -4.76 11.71 -5.47
C THR A 218 -3.34 11.93 -4.94
N ALA A 219 -2.64 12.95 -5.45
CA ALA A 219 -1.31 13.31 -4.97
C ALA A 219 -1.34 13.75 -3.51
N ILE A 220 -2.34 14.51 -3.09
CA ILE A 220 -2.47 14.99 -1.70
C ILE A 220 -3.01 13.87 -0.80
N VAL A 221 -4.17 13.29 -1.14
CA VAL A 221 -4.86 12.35 -0.27
C VAL A 221 -4.13 11.00 -0.25
N SER A 222 -4.02 10.34 -1.40
CA SER A 222 -3.50 8.97 -1.44
C SER A 222 -1.98 8.93 -1.27
N GLN A 223 -1.24 9.80 -1.95
CA GLN A 223 0.22 9.77 -1.91
C GLN A 223 0.79 10.53 -0.71
N MET A 224 0.45 11.81 -0.54
CA MET A 224 1.06 12.64 0.51
C MET A 224 0.60 12.24 1.90
N ILE A 225 -0.70 12.04 2.13
CA ILE A 225 -1.24 11.63 3.43
C ILE A 225 -1.14 10.11 3.60
N GLY A 226 -1.63 9.34 2.62
CA GLY A 226 -1.67 7.88 2.68
C GLY A 226 -0.27 7.26 2.80
N TYR A 227 0.57 7.40 1.78
CA TYR A 227 1.90 6.76 1.77
C TYR A 227 2.86 7.31 2.83
N LEU A 228 2.77 8.59 3.21
CA LEU A 228 3.54 9.10 4.36
C LEU A 228 3.13 8.42 5.67
N SER A 229 1.83 8.20 5.86
CA SER A 229 1.31 7.54 7.06
C SER A 229 1.73 6.07 7.12
N ILE A 230 1.71 5.36 5.98
CA ILE A 230 2.23 3.98 5.88
C ILE A 230 3.75 3.94 6.09
N SER A 231 4.49 4.87 5.49
CA SER A 231 5.93 5.05 5.69
C SER A 231 6.28 5.33 7.17
N TYR A 232 5.46 6.13 7.86
CA TYR A 232 5.61 6.36 9.28
C TYR A 232 5.32 5.08 10.09
N ALA A 233 4.23 4.36 9.78
CA ALA A 233 3.87 3.11 10.45
C ALA A 233 4.97 2.05 10.29
N LEU A 234 5.50 1.86 9.08
CA LEU A 234 6.60 0.92 8.78
C LEU A 234 7.92 1.27 9.49
N GLY A 235 8.09 2.52 9.92
CA GLY A 235 9.22 2.90 10.77
C GLY A 235 9.12 2.46 12.22
N HIS A 236 7.93 2.01 12.67
CA HIS A 236 7.64 1.69 14.07
C HIS A 236 6.99 0.32 14.28
N LEU A 237 6.39 -0.24 13.22
CA LEU A 237 5.76 -1.55 13.19
C LEU A 237 6.41 -2.38 12.08
N PRO A 238 6.56 -3.70 12.25
CA PRO A 238 7.06 -4.55 11.18
C PRO A 238 6.05 -4.61 10.03
N ALA A 239 6.54 -4.81 8.81
CA ALA A 239 5.73 -4.93 7.61
C ALA A 239 4.77 -6.13 7.71
N SER A 240 5.17 -7.20 8.42
CA SER A 240 4.30 -8.34 8.71
C SER A 240 3.02 -7.94 9.45
N ILE A 241 2.98 -6.80 10.14
CA ILE A 241 1.78 -6.26 10.79
C ILE A 241 1.08 -5.19 9.96
N VAL A 242 1.86 -4.30 9.35
CA VAL A 242 1.31 -3.24 8.50
C VAL A 242 0.58 -3.83 7.30
N SER A 243 1.18 -4.80 6.59
CA SER A 243 0.64 -5.34 5.35
C SER A 243 -0.71 -6.04 5.52
N PRO A 244 -0.92 -6.97 6.47
CA PRO A 244 -2.24 -7.58 6.66
C PRO A 244 -3.28 -6.56 7.10
N THR A 245 -2.90 -5.55 7.89
CA THR A 245 -3.83 -4.51 8.36
C THR A 245 -4.32 -3.64 7.20
N LEU A 246 -3.53 -3.48 6.13
CA LEU A 246 -3.96 -2.78 4.91
C LEU A 246 -5.11 -3.49 4.16
N ILE A 247 -5.39 -4.77 4.44
CA ILE A 247 -6.62 -5.44 3.98
C ILE A 247 -7.88 -4.75 4.54
N GLY A 248 -7.75 -3.92 5.57
CA GLY A 248 -8.83 -3.03 6.00
C GLY A 248 -9.29 -2.04 4.92
N GLN A 249 -8.45 -1.75 3.92
CA GLN A 249 -8.77 -0.82 2.83
C GLN A 249 -10.00 -1.23 2.00
N PRO A 250 -10.10 -2.44 1.42
CA PRO A 250 -11.30 -2.85 0.70
C PRO A 250 -12.56 -2.84 1.58
N ILE A 251 -12.44 -3.15 2.87
CA ILE A 251 -13.56 -3.11 3.82
C ILE A 251 -14.06 -1.67 3.99
N LEU A 252 -13.13 -0.74 4.26
CA LEU A 252 -13.46 0.66 4.43
C LEU A 252 -13.96 1.29 3.12
N THR A 253 -13.41 0.88 1.98
CA THR A 253 -13.88 1.30 0.66
C THR A 253 -15.34 0.87 0.43
N ALA A 254 -15.70 -0.37 0.77
CA ALA A 254 -17.09 -0.85 0.67
C ALA A 254 -18.04 -0.06 1.59
N VAL A 255 -17.59 0.31 2.80
CA VAL A 255 -18.39 1.16 3.71
C VAL A 255 -18.55 2.57 3.15
N LEU A 256 -17.48 3.17 2.60
CA LEU A 256 -17.51 4.51 2.02
C LEU A 256 -18.33 4.56 0.72
N ALA A 257 -18.47 3.45 0.00
CA ALA A 257 -19.30 3.35 -1.19
C ALA A 257 -20.80 3.51 -0.91
N ILE A 258 -21.27 3.23 0.32
CA ILE A 258 -22.68 3.40 0.69
C ILE A 258 -23.13 4.87 0.55
N PRO A 259 -22.55 5.85 1.27
CA PRO A 259 -22.97 7.24 1.16
C PRO A 259 -22.50 7.93 -0.13
N LEU A 260 -21.39 7.48 -0.74
CA LEU A 260 -20.78 8.17 -1.88
C LEU A 260 -21.27 7.65 -3.24
N LEU A 261 -21.64 6.37 -3.33
CA LEU A 261 -22.03 5.70 -4.58
C LEU A 261 -23.44 5.07 -4.51
N ASN A 262 -24.10 5.10 -3.34
CA ASN A 262 -25.36 4.39 -3.09
C ASN A 262 -25.28 2.87 -3.34
N GLU A 263 -24.10 2.28 -3.16
CA GLU A 263 -23.88 0.84 -3.30
C GLU A 263 -24.14 0.15 -1.95
N ILE A 264 -25.16 -0.73 -1.89
CA ILE A 264 -25.49 -1.48 -0.66
C ILE A 264 -24.70 -2.80 -0.66
N PRO A 265 -23.85 -3.04 0.36
CA PRO A 265 -23.09 -4.28 0.43
C PRO A 265 -24.00 -5.48 0.67
N THR A 266 -23.67 -6.59 0.00
CA THR A 266 -24.37 -7.86 0.18
C THR A 266 -24.04 -8.47 1.55
N LEU A 267 -24.88 -9.41 2.01
CA LEU A 267 -24.63 -10.16 3.25
C LEU A 267 -23.26 -10.85 3.24
N MET A 268 -22.84 -11.39 2.09
CA MET A 268 -21.53 -12.04 1.94
C MET A 268 -20.37 -11.06 2.10
N GLN A 269 -20.51 -9.83 1.58
CA GLN A 269 -19.51 -8.78 1.76
C GLN A 269 -19.42 -8.33 3.22
N CYS A 270 -20.56 -8.23 3.92
CA CYS A 270 -20.59 -7.94 5.36
C CYS A 270 -19.90 -9.03 6.18
N LEU A 271 -20.22 -10.30 5.93
CA LEU A 271 -19.57 -11.44 6.60
C LEU A 271 -18.06 -11.48 6.30
N GLY A 272 -17.70 -11.25 5.03
CA GLY A 272 -16.31 -11.12 4.60
C GLY A 272 -15.55 -10.04 5.36
N GLY A 273 -16.17 -8.87 5.54
CA GLY A 273 -15.59 -7.76 6.29
C GLY A 273 -15.33 -8.13 7.75
N VAL A 274 -16.28 -8.79 8.42
CA VAL A 274 -16.12 -9.26 9.80
C VAL A 274 -14.99 -10.29 9.90
N ILE A 275 -14.96 -11.29 9.01
CA ILE A 275 -13.90 -12.32 8.97
C ILE A 275 -12.53 -11.67 8.76
N ALA A 276 -12.43 -10.70 7.85
CA ALA A 276 -11.19 -10.01 7.57
C ALA A 276 -10.69 -9.22 8.79
N LEU A 277 -11.58 -8.49 9.47
CA LEU A 277 -11.25 -7.73 10.69
C LEU A 277 -10.81 -8.64 11.84
N ILE A 278 -11.45 -9.81 12.02
CA ILE A 278 -11.02 -10.82 12.99
C ILE A 278 -9.60 -11.32 12.66
N GLY A 279 -9.33 -11.62 11.39
CA GLY A 279 -8.00 -12.02 10.94
C GLY A 279 -6.93 -10.96 11.24
N ILE A 280 -7.24 -9.69 10.93
CA ILE A 280 -6.35 -8.55 11.20
C ILE A 280 -6.09 -8.43 12.70
N PHE A 281 -7.13 -8.58 13.53
CA PHE A 281 -7.00 -8.55 14.98
C PHE A 281 -6.08 -9.67 15.51
N ILE A 282 -6.25 -10.90 15.01
CA ILE A 282 -5.41 -12.05 15.41
C ILE A 282 -3.94 -11.81 15.02
N VAL A 283 -3.68 -11.33 13.80
CA VAL A 283 -2.33 -10.95 13.35
C VAL A 283 -1.70 -9.93 14.32
N ASN A 284 -2.42 -8.85 14.61
CA ASN A 284 -1.94 -7.79 15.50
C ASN A 284 -1.67 -8.29 16.93
N ARG A 285 -2.52 -9.18 17.46
CA ARG A 285 -2.34 -9.78 18.79
C ARG A 285 -1.15 -10.75 18.85
N SER A 286 -0.92 -11.53 17.79
CA SER A 286 0.19 -12.50 17.73
C SER A 286 1.57 -11.83 17.84
N HIS A 287 1.69 -10.61 17.36
CA HIS A 287 2.91 -9.82 17.46
C HIS A 287 3.14 -9.24 18.86
N GLN A 288 2.08 -8.77 19.52
CA GLN A 288 2.18 -8.27 20.90
C GLN A 288 2.66 -9.37 21.86
N SER A 289 2.19 -10.61 21.69
CA SER A 289 2.68 -11.74 22.49
C SER A 289 4.15 -12.08 22.22
N THR A 290 4.65 -11.87 20.99
CA THR A 290 6.06 -12.14 20.65
C THR A 290 6.99 -11.14 21.32
N ILE A 291 6.63 -9.85 21.31
CA ILE A 291 7.40 -8.80 22.01
C ILE A 291 7.41 -9.04 23.52
N GLN A 292 6.31 -9.51 24.10
CA GLN A 292 6.20 -9.71 25.55
C GLN A 292 6.98 -10.92 26.06
N GLU A 293 7.24 -11.92 25.22
CA GLU A 293 8.15 -13.04 25.55
C GLU A 293 9.63 -12.69 25.40
N GLU A 294 9.97 -11.71 24.55
CA GLU A 294 11.36 -11.24 24.37
C GLU A 294 11.84 -10.28 25.47
N ILE A 295 10.92 -9.72 26.26
CA ILE A 295 11.24 -8.94 27.46
C ILE A 295 10.93 -9.86 28.65
N PRO A 296 11.92 -10.57 29.23
CA PRO A 296 11.69 -11.33 30.45
C PRO A 296 11.19 -10.35 31.51
N ASN A 297 10.15 -10.74 32.27
CA ASN A 297 9.56 -9.95 33.36
C ASN A 297 10.65 -9.14 34.09
N ALA A 298 10.61 -7.82 33.92
CA ALA A 298 11.42 -6.88 34.67
C ALA A 298 11.04 -6.90 36.15
#